data_AF-A4SKG2-F1
#
_entry.id   AF-A4SKG2-F1
#
_cell.length_a   1.000
_cell.length_b   1.000
_cell.length_c   1.000
_cell.angle_alpha   90.00
_cell.angle_beta   90.00
_cell.angle_gamma   90.00
#
_symmetry.space_group_name_H-M   'P 1'
#
loop_
_entity.id
_entity.type
_entity.pdbx_description
1 polymer ?
#
loop_
_entity_poly.entity_id
_entity_poly.type
_entity_poly.pdbx_seq_one_letter_code
_entity_poly.pdbx_strand_id
1 'polypeptide(L)'
;MKKIEGFQGKAPKIKGDGNIEYYLWIDDLGALYVQMFENNINTTTPGTFDSLLFPVAQYIINRCSDDKMSVSQGYHISTGEVECIQNNNTSAFLKAVLRHLLPCS
;
A
#
# COMPACT_ATOMS: atom_id res chain seq x y z
N MET A 1 -12.50 -1.07 -10.29
CA MET A 1 -11.68 -1.82 -9.30
C MET A 1 -12.58 -2.36 -8.21
N LYS A 2 -12.29 -3.56 -7.70
CA LYS A 2 -13.07 -4.24 -6.68
C LYS A 2 -12.16 -4.69 -5.54
N LYS A 3 -12.59 -4.51 -4.30
CA LYS A 3 -11.87 -5.01 -3.14
C LYS A 3 -11.97 -6.53 -3.13
N ILE A 4 -10.90 -7.21 -2.71
CA ILE A 4 -10.94 -8.66 -2.50
C ILE A 4 -11.64 -8.91 -1.16
N GLU A 5 -12.91 -9.31 -1.24
CA GLU A 5 -13.73 -9.60 -0.07
C GLU A 5 -13.13 -10.72 0.78
N GLY A 6 -13.21 -10.56 2.10
CA GLY A 6 -12.65 -11.52 3.07
C GLY A 6 -11.13 -11.49 3.22
N PHE A 7 -10.40 -10.66 2.46
CA PHE A 7 -8.96 -10.48 2.63
C PHE A 7 -8.62 -9.22 3.42
N GLN A 8 -7.86 -9.40 4.51
CA GLN A 8 -7.16 -8.33 5.21
C GLN A 8 -5.76 -8.82 5.55
N GLY A 9 -4.74 -8.08 5.09
CA GLY A 9 -3.34 -8.43 5.29
C GLY A 9 -2.73 -7.68 6.46
N LYS A 10 -1.74 -8.29 7.12
CA LYS A 10 -1.01 -7.72 8.24
C LYS A 10 0.49 -7.94 8.04
N ALA A 11 1.18 -6.91 7.55
CA ALA A 11 2.60 -6.95 7.26
C ALA A 11 3.42 -6.40 8.45
N PRO A 12 4.52 -7.03 8.86
CA PRO A 12 5.42 -6.46 9.86
C PRO A 12 6.07 -5.18 9.32
N LYS A 13 6.25 -4.17 10.17
CA LYS A 13 7.01 -2.98 9.80
C LYS A 13 8.45 -3.35 9.47
N ILE A 14 9.06 -2.65 8.51
CA ILE A 14 10.48 -2.86 8.15
C ILE A 14 11.41 -2.45 9.30
N LYS A 15 11.04 -1.43 10.07
CA LYS A 15 11.78 -0.97 11.26
C LYS A 15 10.80 -0.65 12.39
N GLY A 16 11.23 -0.97 13.62
CA GLY A 16 10.44 -0.80 14.83
C GLY A 16 9.36 -1.87 14.98
N ASP A 17 8.63 -1.80 16.10
CA ASP A 17 7.62 -2.79 16.45
C ASP A 17 6.24 -2.46 15.85
N GLY A 18 5.47 -3.52 15.62
CA GLY A 18 4.09 -3.46 15.16
C GLY A 18 3.92 -3.86 13.70
N ASN A 19 2.66 -3.79 13.27
CA ASN A 19 2.24 -4.24 11.95
C ASN A 19 1.51 -3.14 11.19
N ILE A 20 1.51 -3.29 9.88
CA ILE A 20 0.80 -2.49 8.90
C ILE A 20 -0.33 -3.37 8.38
N GLU A 21 -1.55 -2.86 8.50
CA GLU A 21 -2.71 -3.54 7.96
C GLU A 21 -3.03 -2.98 6.57
N TYR A 22 -3.52 -3.83 5.68
CA TYR A 22 -3.80 -3.44 4.29
C TYR A 22 -4.90 -4.30 3.67
N TYR A 23 -5.52 -3.75 2.62
CA TYR A 23 -6.46 -4.46 1.77
C TYR A 23 -5.87 -4.70 0.37
N LEU A 24 -6.44 -5.68 -0.32
CA LEU A 24 -6.16 -5.94 -1.73
C LEU A 24 -7.35 -5.56 -2.60
N TRP A 25 -7.02 -5.06 -3.79
CA TRP A 25 -7.97 -4.68 -4.81
C TRP A 25 -7.53 -5.25 -6.15
N ILE A 26 -8.48 -5.56 -7.00
CA ILE A 26 -8.23 -6.03 -8.37
C ILE A 26 -9.02 -5.16 -9.34
N ASP A 27 -8.40 -4.79 -10.46
CA ASP A 27 -9.13 -4.16 -11.56
C ASP A 27 -9.77 -5.21 -12.49
N ASP A 28 -10.51 -4.75 -13.49
CA ASP A 28 -11.21 -5.65 -14.42
C ASP A 28 -10.25 -6.37 -15.39
N LEU A 29 -8.97 -5.98 -15.42
CA LEU A 29 -7.90 -6.62 -16.20
C LEU A 29 -7.07 -7.61 -15.36
N GLY A 30 -7.37 -7.74 -14.06
CA GLY A 30 -6.66 -8.63 -13.15
C GLY A 30 -5.42 -8.00 -12.49
N ALA A 31 -5.17 -6.70 -12.65
CA ALA A 31 -4.06 -6.03 -11.99
C ALA A 31 -4.34 -5.88 -10.49
N LEU A 32 -3.34 -6.24 -9.68
CA LEU A 32 -3.43 -6.22 -8.22
C LEU A 32 -2.96 -4.88 -7.66
N TYR A 33 -3.74 -4.35 -6.73
CA TYR A 33 -3.46 -3.11 -6.02
C TYR A 33 -3.52 -3.33 -4.52
N VAL A 34 -2.75 -2.54 -3.77
CA VAL A 34 -2.78 -2.51 -2.30
C VAL A 34 -3.33 -1.18 -1.81
N GLN A 35 -4.08 -1.22 -0.71
CA GLN A 35 -4.58 -0.05 0.01
C GLN A 35 -4.16 -0.15 1.47
N MET A 36 -3.75 0.94 2.09
CA MET A 36 -3.48 0.94 3.52
C MET A 36 -4.79 0.81 4.31
N PHE A 37 -4.79 0.02 5.39
CA PHE A 37 -5.91 -0.07 6.32
C PHE A 37 -5.85 1.08 7.32
N GLU A 38 -7.02 1.65 7.64
CA GLU A 38 -7.24 2.72 8.62
C GLU A 38 -6.84 2.30 10.06
N ASN A 39 -5.56 2.12 10.36
CA ASN A 39 -5.13 1.86 11.75
C ASN A 39 -4.80 3.16 12.53
N ASN A 40 -5.19 4.32 12.01
CA ASN A 40 -4.92 5.64 12.62
C ASN A 40 -6.17 6.51 12.86
N ILE A 41 -7.36 5.91 12.98
CA ILE A 41 -8.61 6.64 13.32
C ILE A 41 -8.53 7.27 14.73
N ASN A 42 -7.58 6.84 15.57
CA ASN A 42 -7.27 7.48 16.87
C ASN A 42 -6.10 8.47 16.80
N THR A 43 -5.88 9.12 15.66
CA THR A 43 -4.99 10.28 15.58
C THR A 43 -5.79 11.48 15.08
N THR A 44 -5.45 12.67 15.57
CA THR A 44 -6.17 13.94 15.37
C THR A 44 -6.26 14.41 13.91
N THR A 45 -5.76 13.62 12.96
CA THR A 45 -5.74 13.89 11.53
C THR A 45 -5.91 12.56 10.79
N PRO A 46 -7.11 12.23 10.28
CA PRO A 46 -7.29 11.09 9.38
C PRO A 46 -6.29 11.18 8.22
N GLY A 47 -5.63 10.08 7.89
CA GLY A 47 -4.60 10.10 6.86
C GLY A 47 -5.24 10.24 5.48
N THR A 48 -4.71 11.12 4.64
CA THR A 48 -5.13 11.26 3.22
C THR A 48 -4.89 9.98 2.38
N PHE A 49 -4.29 8.94 2.96
CA PHE A 49 -3.90 7.70 2.27
C PHE A 49 -5.00 6.64 2.25
N ASP A 50 -6.09 6.85 2.98
CA ASP A 50 -7.14 5.85 3.20
C ASP A 50 -7.87 5.47 1.90
N SER A 51 -7.78 6.31 0.86
CA SER A 51 -8.44 6.11 -0.43
C SER A 51 -7.51 5.75 -1.60
N LEU A 52 -6.19 5.73 -1.37
CA LEU A 52 -5.19 5.55 -2.43
C LEU A 52 -4.82 4.08 -2.61
N LEU A 53 -4.80 3.66 -3.87
CA LEU A 53 -4.44 2.34 -4.34
C LEU A 53 -3.08 2.38 -5.04
N PHE A 54 -2.24 1.39 -4.74
CA PHE A 54 -0.90 1.26 -5.30
C PHE A 54 -0.77 -0.02 -6.12
N PRO A 55 -0.42 0.07 -7.42
CA PRO A 55 -0.28 -1.11 -8.28
C PRO A 55 0.92 -1.95 -7.86
N VAL A 56 0.70 -3.22 -7.50
CA VAL A 56 1.75 -4.13 -7.02
C VAL A 56 2.85 -4.31 -8.06
N ALA A 57 2.47 -4.47 -9.33
CA ALA A 57 3.41 -4.74 -10.42
C ALA A 57 4.46 -3.63 -10.61
N GLN A 58 4.11 -2.38 -10.32
CA GLN A 58 5.02 -1.24 -10.47
C GLN A 58 6.20 -1.30 -9.48
N TYR A 59 5.99 -1.92 -8.32
CA TYR A 59 6.89 -1.81 -7.17
C TYR A 59 7.54 -3.14 -6.77
N ILE A 60 7.05 -4.26 -7.29
CA ILE A 60 7.47 -5.62 -6.95
C ILE A 60 8.98 -5.86 -7.10
N ILE A 61 9.61 -5.26 -8.11
CA ILE A 61 11.04 -5.46 -8.41
C ILE A 61 11.95 -4.87 -7.33
N ASN A 62 11.52 -3.78 -6.69
CA ASN A 62 12.30 -3.06 -5.68
C ASN A 62 11.97 -3.49 -4.24
N ARG A 63 11.07 -4.45 -4.05
CA ARG A 63 10.62 -4.86 -2.70
C ARG A 63 11.77 -5.39 -1.83
N CYS A 64 12.74 -6.06 -2.44
CA CYS A 64 13.85 -6.70 -1.73
C CYS A 64 15.11 -5.83 -1.61
N SER A 65 15.25 -4.79 -2.44
CA SER A 65 16.35 -3.82 -2.28
C SER A 65 16.29 -3.18 -0.89
N ASP A 66 17.41 -2.68 -0.38
CA ASP A 66 17.46 -1.86 0.83
C ASP A 66 17.14 -0.38 0.56
N ASP A 67 17.15 0.03 -0.72
CA ASP A 67 16.84 1.39 -1.14
C ASP A 67 15.40 1.80 -0.82
N LYS A 68 15.19 3.10 -0.64
CA LYS A 68 13.84 3.65 -0.51
C LYS A 68 13.08 3.43 -1.82
N MET A 69 11.85 2.96 -1.70
CA MET A 69 10.95 2.84 -2.83
C MET A 69 10.52 4.23 -3.30
N SER A 70 10.66 4.54 -4.59
CA SER A 70 10.18 5.80 -5.14
C SER A 70 8.68 5.68 -5.43
N VAL A 71 7.85 6.10 -4.46
CA VAL A 71 6.39 6.15 -4.62
C VAL A 71 5.99 7.60 -4.73
N SER A 72 5.54 8.02 -5.91
CA SER A 72 5.18 9.41 -6.20
C SER A 72 3.70 9.60 -6.48
N GLN A 73 2.95 8.52 -6.72
CA GLN A 73 1.57 8.56 -7.16
C GLN A 73 0.75 7.40 -6.61
N GLY A 74 -0.54 7.64 -6.37
CA GLY A 74 -1.54 6.64 -6.00
C GLY A 74 -2.84 6.86 -6.75
N TYR A 75 -3.63 5.81 -6.95
CA TYR A 75 -4.92 5.89 -7.62
C TYR A 75 -6.04 6.06 -6.59
N HIS A 76 -6.81 7.14 -6.68
CA HIS A 76 -7.88 7.44 -5.74
C HIS A 76 -9.20 6.83 -6.21
N ILE A 77 -9.73 5.87 -5.45
CA ILE A 77 -10.84 5.03 -5.95
C ILE A 77 -12.16 5.80 -6.16
N SER A 78 -12.47 6.80 -5.35
CA SER A 78 -13.76 7.50 -5.45
C SER A 78 -13.79 8.56 -6.54
N THR A 79 -12.63 9.12 -6.90
CA THR A 79 -12.50 10.14 -7.96
C THR A 79 -12.07 9.52 -9.28
N GLY A 80 -11.41 8.36 -9.23
CA GLY A 80 -10.82 7.70 -10.39
C GLY A 80 -9.54 8.39 -10.90
N GLU A 81 -8.98 9.31 -10.12
CA GLU A 81 -7.82 10.12 -10.50
C GLU A 81 -6.52 9.60 -9.89
N VAL A 82 -5.40 9.95 -10.52
CA VAL A 82 -4.06 9.70 -9.97
C VAL A 82 -3.62 10.92 -9.17
N GLU A 83 -3.33 10.71 -7.90
CA GLU A 83 -2.89 11.76 -6.98
C GLU A 83 -1.40 11.67 -6.73
N CYS A 84 -0.74 12.82 -6.69
CA CYS A 84 0.67 12.92 -6.34
C CYS A 84 0.87 12.79 -4.82
N ILE A 85 1.83 11.96 -4.43
CA ILE A 85 2.19 11.71 -3.04
C ILE A 85 3.48 12.44 -2.72
N GLN A 86 3.42 13.28 -1.68
CA GLN A 86 4.57 14.06 -1.22
C GLN A 86 5.22 13.50 0.06
N ASN A 87 4.75 12.36 0.57
CA ASN A 87 5.25 11.77 1.80
C ASN A 87 6.20 10.57 1.55
N ASN A 88 7.09 10.32 2.50
CA ASN A 88 8.01 9.19 2.48
C ASN A 88 7.46 7.94 3.20
N ASN A 89 6.34 8.07 3.92
CA ASN A 89 5.73 6.99 4.67
C ASN A 89 5.13 5.92 3.74
N THR A 90 4.59 6.33 2.59
CA THR A 90 4.03 5.41 1.59
C THR A 90 5.09 4.43 1.09
N SER A 91 6.34 4.88 0.89
CA SER A 91 7.44 4.01 0.48
C SER A 91 7.71 2.89 1.47
N ALA A 92 7.71 3.20 2.78
CA ALA A 92 7.96 2.22 3.82
C ALA A 92 6.78 1.25 3.98
N PHE A 93 5.55 1.78 3.92
CA PHE A 93 4.31 1.00 3.87
C PHE A 93 4.34 -0.02 2.74
N LEU A 94 4.53 0.47 1.51
CA LEU A 94 4.39 -0.34 0.31
C LEU A 94 5.45 -1.43 0.27
N LYS A 95 6.68 -1.09 0.69
CA LYS A 95 7.77 -2.06 0.79
C LYS A 95 7.50 -3.15 1.83
N ALA A 96 6.93 -2.82 2.99
CA ALA A 96 6.55 -3.80 4.01
C ALA A 96 5.48 -4.76 3.48
N VAL A 97 4.42 -4.22 2.88
CA VAL A 97 3.31 -4.98 2.31
C VAL A 97 3.79 -5.89 1.18
N LEU A 98 4.63 -5.39 0.28
CA LEU A 98 5.16 -6.19 -0.82
C LEU A 98 6.07 -7.32 -0.35
N ARG A 99 6.91 -7.12 0.67
CA ARG A 99 7.72 -8.19 1.27
C ARG A 99 6.87 -9.25 1.97
N HIS A 100 5.73 -8.84 2.53
CA HIS A 100 4.78 -9.77 3.16
C HIS A 100 4.01 -10.59 2.13
N LEU A 101 3.46 -9.94 1.09
CA LEU A 101 2.73 -10.61 0.01
C LEU A 101 3.63 -11.53 -0.83
N LEU A 102 4.86 -11.09 -1.06
CA LEU A 102 5.81 -11.72 -1.97
C LEU A 102 7.16 -11.73 -1.27
N PRO A 103 7.48 -12.75 -0.46
CA PRO A 103 8.75 -12.82 0.26
C PRO A 103 9.96 -12.69 -0.66
N CYS A 104 11.06 -12.17 -0.10
CA CYS A 104 12.36 -12.20 -0.74
C CYS A 104 12.91 -13.62 -0.58
N SER A 105 12.98 -14.36 -1.68
CA SER A 105 13.67 -15.64 -1.78
C SER A 105 15.16 -15.48 -1.56
#